data_AF-A0A831L9N4-F1
#
_entry.id   AF-A0A831L9N4-F1
#
_cell.length_a   1.000
_cell.length_b   1.000
_cell.length_c   1.000
_cell.angle_alpha   90.00
_cell.angle_beta   90.00
_cell.angle_gamma   90.00
#
_symmetry.space_group_name_H-M   'P 1'
#
loop_
_entity.id
_entity.type
_entity.pdbx_description
1 polymer ?
#
loop_
_entity_poly.entity_id
_entity_poly.type
_entity_poly.pdbx_seq_one_letter_code
_entity_poly.pdbx_strand_id
1 'polypeptide(L)'
;MEHVIGIRREDKNEWERRAPLTPDHVRRLKEAHGVHTIVQPSPIRVFTDDEYRAAGAQISEDLSRARVVFAVKEIPAELFQPDTAYVFFSHTIKGQPYNMDMLRRMMEVGA
;
A
#
# COMPACT_ATOMS: atom_id res chain seq x y z
N MET A 1 10.81 -0.69 18.66
CA MET A 1 9.73 -1.17 17.77
C MET A 1 10.10 -0.75 16.37
N GLU A 2 10.18 -1.68 15.42
CA GLU A 2 10.45 -1.32 14.02
C GLU A 2 9.20 -0.68 13.41
N HIS A 3 9.35 0.49 12.81
CA HIS A 3 8.27 1.14 12.07
C HIS A 3 8.28 0.60 10.64
N VAL A 4 7.28 -0.21 10.29
CA VAL A 4 7.17 -0.86 8.98
C VAL A 4 5.93 -0.39 8.25
N ILE A 5 6.14 0.10 7.01
CA ILE A 5 5.09 0.50 6.08
C ILE A 5 5.05 -0.47 4.91
N GLY A 6 3.86 -0.81 4.43
CA GLY A 6 3.62 -1.60 3.23
C GLY A 6 3.27 -0.71 2.04
N ILE A 7 3.79 -1.01 0.86
CA ILE A 7 3.35 -0.45 -0.42
C ILE A 7 2.74 -1.58 -1.22
N ARG A 8 1.41 -1.56 -1.34
CA ARG A 8 0.64 -2.56 -2.09
C ARG A 8 0.86 -2.38 -3.59
N ARG A 9 0.77 -3.46 -4.38
CA ARG A 9 0.65 -3.34 -5.83
C ARG A 9 -0.73 -2.80 -6.20
N GLU A 10 -0.79 -1.97 -7.23
CA GLU A 10 -2.06 -1.59 -7.85
C GLU A 10 -2.55 -2.70 -8.77
N ASP A 11 -3.86 -2.92 -8.78
CA ASP A 11 -4.55 -3.94 -9.57
C ASP A 11 -5.92 -3.47 -10.07
N LYS A 12 -6.19 -2.15 -9.97
CA LYS A 12 -7.46 -1.57 -10.44
C LYS A 12 -7.68 -1.79 -11.94
N ASN A 13 -6.61 -1.66 -12.73
CA ASN A 13 -6.54 -1.93 -14.16
C ASN A 13 -5.06 -1.94 -14.60
N GLU A 14 -4.81 -2.32 -15.85
CA GLU A 14 -3.46 -2.38 -16.45
C GLU A 14 -2.77 -1.01 -16.60
N TRP A 15 -3.53 0.09 -16.54
CA TRP A 15 -3.06 1.46 -16.78
C TRP A 15 -2.66 2.20 -15.49
N GLU A 16 -2.99 1.67 -14.31
CA GLU A 16 -2.63 2.27 -13.04
C GLU A 16 -1.19 1.93 -12.68
N ARG A 17 -0.26 2.67 -13.31
CA ARG A 17 1.18 2.47 -13.15
C ARG A 17 1.79 3.31 -12.02
N ARG A 18 1.00 4.20 -11.39
CA ARG A 18 1.50 5.08 -10.33
C ARG A 18 1.78 4.30 -9.05
N ALA A 19 2.57 4.88 -8.16
CA ALA A 19 2.83 4.37 -6.84
C ALA A 19 2.56 5.47 -5.80
N PRO A 20 2.09 5.13 -4.58
CA PRO A 20 1.83 6.12 -3.55
C PRO A 20 3.12 6.73 -3.00
N LEU A 21 4.23 5.99 -3.04
CA LEU A 21 5.56 6.42 -2.63
C LEU A 21 6.58 5.99 -3.68
N THR A 22 7.46 6.92 -4.08
CA THR A 22 8.55 6.65 -5.03
C THR A 22 9.73 5.96 -4.34
N PRO A 23 10.68 5.37 -5.09
CA PRO A 23 11.94 4.88 -4.51
C PRO A 23 12.71 5.95 -3.72
N ASP A 24 12.65 7.22 -4.15
CA ASP A 24 13.26 8.33 -3.41
C ASP A 24 12.59 8.57 -2.05
N HIS A 25 11.25 8.54 -1.99
CA HIS A 25 10.52 8.64 -0.73
C HIS A 25 10.87 7.49 0.21
N VAL A 26 10.99 6.27 -0.31
CA VAL A 26 11.42 5.09 0.44
C VAL A 26 12.81 5.27 1.05
N ARG A 27 13.77 5.73 0.23
CA ARG A 27 15.14 6.00 0.70
C ARG A 27 15.14 7.03 1.82
N ARG A 28 14.41 8.14 1.63
CA ARG A 28 14.28 9.21 2.62
C ARG A 28 13.63 8.72 3.92
N LEU A 29 12.57 7.92 3.84
CA LEU A 29 11.91 7.33 5.00
C LEU A 29 12.88 6.47 5.83
N LYS A 30 13.71 5.68 5.16
CA LYS A 30 14.72 4.87 5.82
C LYS A 30 15.82 5.72 6.44
N GLU A 31 16.42 6.63 5.67
CA GLU A 31 17.62 7.39 6.07
C GLU A 31 17.30 8.47 7.11
N ALA A 32 16.20 9.20 6.95
CA ALA A 32 15.86 10.32 7.83
C ALA A 32 15.03 9.89 9.06
N HIS A 33 14.30 8.78 8.97
CA HIS A 33 13.31 8.40 9.98
C HIS A 33 13.43 6.95 10.47
N GLY A 34 14.33 6.13 9.92
CA GLY A 34 14.47 4.73 10.31
C GLY A 34 13.24 3.88 10.00
N VAL A 35 12.39 4.32 9.06
CA VAL A 35 11.17 3.60 8.67
C VAL A 35 11.51 2.58 7.59
N HIS A 36 11.16 1.32 7.86
CA HIS A 36 11.32 0.22 6.92
C HIS A 36 10.11 0.12 5.99
N THR A 37 10.34 -0.26 4.74
CA THR A 37 9.28 -0.39 3.75
C THR A 37 9.30 -1.79 3.14
N ILE A 38 8.13 -2.43 3.13
CA ILE A 38 7.88 -3.66 2.38
C ILE A 38 7.07 -3.28 1.15
N VAL A 39 7.49 -3.73 -0.03
CA VAL A 39 6.88 -3.37 -1.30
C VAL A 39 6.46 -4.65 -2.00
N GLN A 40 5.18 -4.73 -2.38
CA GLN A 40 4.73 -5.85 -3.20
C GLN A 40 5.33 -5.77 -4.61
N PRO A 41 5.73 -6.92 -5.19
CA PRO A 41 6.07 -7.02 -6.59
C PRO A 41 4.91 -6.51 -7.46
N SER A 42 5.23 -5.72 -8.48
CA SER A 42 4.23 -5.22 -9.42
C SER A 42 4.76 -5.24 -10.86
N PRO A 43 4.07 -5.90 -11.81
CA PRO A 43 4.50 -5.92 -13.20
C PRO A 43 4.13 -4.64 -13.97
N ILE A 44 3.21 -3.82 -13.45
CA ILE A 44 2.67 -2.64 -14.16
C ILE A 44 3.20 -1.30 -13.62
N ARG A 45 3.70 -1.28 -12.37
CA ARG A 45 4.20 -0.08 -11.71
C ARG A 45 5.33 0.56 -12.51
N VAL A 46 5.33 1.89 -12.59
CA VAL A 46 6.32 2.67 -13.34
C VAL A 46 7.74 2.54 -12.76
N PHE A 47 7.84 2.38 -11.44
CA PHE A 47 9.09 2.09 -10.74
C PHE A 47 9.25 0.59 -10.56
N THR A 48 10.40 0.08 -11.01
CA THR A 48 10.74 -1.34 -10.96
C THR A 48 11.01 -1.81 -9.53
N ASP A 49 10.86 -3.12 -9.30
CA ASP A 49 11.20 -3.73 -8.01
C ASP A 49 12.68 -3.53 -7.65
N ASP A 50 13.57 -3.49 -8.65
CA ASP A 50 15.00 -3.24 -8.44
C ASP A 50 15.30 -1.82 -7.98
N GLU A 51 14.57 -0.82 -8.48
CA GLU A 51 14.68 0.56 -7.97
C GLU A 51 14.29 0.65 -6.49
N TYR A 52 13.24 -0.08 -6.07
CA TYR A 52 12.86 -0.15 -4.66
C TYR A 52 13.90 -0.91 -3.81
N ARG A 53 14.47 -2.02 -4.31
CA ARG A 53 15.58 -2.72 -3.64
C ARG A 53 16.78 -1.79 -3.44
N ALA A 54 17.16 -1.04 -4.48
CA ALA A 54 18.25 -0.06 -4.44
C ALA A 54 17.96 1.14 -3.52
N ALA A 55 16.67 1.44 -3.27
CA ALA A 55 16.23 2.40 -2.26
C ALA A 55 16.22 1.83 -0.84
N GLY A 56 16.44 0.53 -0.67
CA GLY A 56 16.51 -0.13 0.63
C GLY A 56 15.18 -0.71 1.11
N ALA A 57 14.19 -0.87 0.24
CA ALA A 57 12.96 -1.61 0.53
C ALA A 57 13.17 -3.13 0.49
N GLN A 58 12.34 -3.85 1.24
CA GLN A 58 12.16 -5.29 1.08
C GLN A 58 11.07 -5.54 0.02
N ILE A 59 11.37 -6.35 -1.00
CA ILE A 59 10.35 -6.83 -1.95
C ILE A 59 9.72 -8.11 -1.40
N SER A 60 8.40 -8.12 -1.20
CA SER A 60 7.67 -9.26 -0.64
C SER A 60 6.18 -9.18 -0.97
N GLU A 61 5.57 -10.33 -1.27
CA GLU A 61 4.11 -10.46 -1.40
C GLU A 61 3.40 -10.22 -0.06
N ASP A 62 4.01 -10.69 1.02
CA ASP A 62 3.46 -10.59 2.37
C ASP A 62 3.73 -9.20 2.97
N LEU A 63 2.64 -8.51 3.33
CA LEU A 63 2.63 -7.21 4.01
C LEU A 63 2.23 -7.32 5.49
N SER A 64 2.05 -8.52 6.05
CA SER A 64 1.56 -8.75 7.41
C SER A 64 2.37 -8.05 8.53
N ARG A 65 3.65 -7.77 8.27
CA ARG A 65 4.52 -7.02 9.19
C ARG A 65 4.22 -5.52 9.21
N ALA A 66 3.58 -4.97 8.19
CA ALA A 66 3.29 -3.55 8.08
C ALA A 66 2.04 -3.19 8.88
N ARG A 67 2.14 -2.15 9.72
CA ARG A 67 0.99 -1.59 10.45
C ARG A 67 0.28 -0.49 9.68
N VAL A 68 0.92 0.03 8.63
CA VAL A 68 0.34 1.00 7.71
C VAL A 68 0.58 0.51 6.28
N VAL A 69 -0.46 0.44 5.46
CA VAL A 69 -0.37 0.03 4.06
C VAL A 69 -0.84 1.16 3.15
N PHE A 70 -0.02 1.50 2.15
CA PHE A 70 -0.31 2.52 1.16
C PHE A 70 -0.74 1.89 -0.17
N ALA A 71 -1.74 2.49 -0.79
CA ALA A 71 -2.18 2.24 -2.16
C ALA A 71 -2.65 3.57 -2.79
N VAL A 72 -2.77 3.61 -4.11
CA VAL A 72 -3.35 4.73 -4.85
C VAL A 72 -4.86 4.53 -4.98
N LYS A 73 -5.30 3.40 -5.52
CA LYS A 73 -6.71 3.14 -5.84
C LYS A 73 -7.39 2.26 -4.80
N GLU A 74 -8.66 1.97 -5.05
CA GLU A 74 -9.48 1.14 -4.17
C GLU A 74 -8.85 -0.25 -4.00
N ILE A 75 -8.94 -0.81 -2.79
CA ILE A 75 -8.39 -2.12 -2.45
C ILE A 75 -9.55 -3.14 -2.43
N PRO A 76 -9.39 -4.33 -3.04
CA PRO A 76 -10.34 -5.43 -2.89
C PRO A 76 -10.65 -5.74 -1.42
N ALA A 77 -11.94 -5.89 -1.10
CA ALA A 77 -12.45 -5.95 0.26
C ALA A 77 -11.86 -7.12 1.08
N GLU A 78 -11.54 -8.22 0.41
CA GLU A 78 -10.94 -9.42 0.97
C GLU A 78 -9.49 -9.25 1.43
N LEU A 79 -8.81 -8.18 1.01
CA LEU A 79 -7.40 -7.95 1.33
C LEU A 79 -7.18 -7.12 2.59
N PHE A 80 -8.23 -6.54 3.18
CA PHE A 80 -8.10 -5.82 4.45
C PHE A 80 -7.78 -6.78 5.59
N GLN A 81 -6.78 -6.40 6.36
CA GLN A 81 -6.29 -7.12 7.54
C GLN A 81 -6.62 -6.31 8.80
N PRO A 82 -6.91 -6.97 9.94
CA PRO A 82 -7.15 -6.29 11.21
C PRO A 82 -5.90 -5.55 11.68
N ASP A 83 -6.08 -4.55 12.56
CA ASP A 83 -5.00 -3.80 13.22
C ASP A 83 -3.97 -3.20 12.24
N THR A 84 -4.44 -2.79 11.05
CA THR A 84 -3.64 -2.24 9.96
C THR A 84 -4.31 -0.99 9.42
N ALA A 85 -3.62 0.15 9.46
CA ALA A 85 -4.13 1.39 8.89
C ALA A 85 -3.90 1.43 7.37
N TYR A 86 -4.92 1.78 6.59
CA TYR A 86 -4.81 1.89 5.13
C TYR A 86 -4.84 3.36 4.68
N VAL A 87 -3.90 3.75 3.82
CA VAL A 87 -3.81 5.10 3.22
C VAL A 87 -3.96 4.99 1.72
N PHE A 88 -5.15 5.33 1.22
CA PHE A 88 -5.51 5.22 -0.21
C PHE A 88 -6.72 6.08 -0.56
N PHE A 89 -6.98 6.29 -1.85
CA PHE A 89 -8.20 6.95 -2.29
C PHE A 89 -9.36 5.93 -2.30
N SER A 90 -10.11 5.86 -1.20
CA SER A 90 -11.22 4.93 -1.03
C SER A 90 -12.46 5.29 -1.87
N HIS A 91 -12.62 6.55 -2.26
CA HIS A 91 -13.82 7.06 -2.92
C HIS A 91 -15.11 6.72 -2.16
N THR A 92 -15.11 6.78 -0.83
CA THR A 92 -16.29 6.50 0.01
C THR A 92 -16.94 7.75 0.60
N ILE A 93 -16.20 8.85 0.76
CA ILE A 93 -16.66 10.05 1.49
C ILE A 93 -17.89 10.73 0.87
N LYS A 94 -18.18 10.50 -0.42
CA LYS A 94 -19.37 11.05 -1.10
C LYS A 94 -20.50 10.02 -1.20
N GLY A 95 -20.43 8.91 -0.46
CA GLY A 95 -21.44 7.86 -0.46
C GLY A 95 -21.55 7.10 -1.77
N GLN A 96 -20.45 6.92 -2.50
CA GLN A 96 -20.48 6.24 -3.80
C GLN A 96 -20.83 4.75 -3.64
N PRO A 97 -21.94 4.26 -4.24
CA PRO A 97 -22.46 2.92 -3.95
C PRO A 97 -21.47 1.78 -4.19
N TYR A 98 -20.64 1.89 -5.23
CA TYR A 98 -19.71 0.83 -5.65
C TYR A 98 -18.61 0.51 -4.62
N ASN A 99 -18.33 1.40 -3.66
CA ASN A 99 -17.30 1.19 -2.62
C ASN A 99 -17.88 1.08 -1.21
N MET A 100 -19.21 1.11 -1.04
CA MET A 100 -19.80 1.04 0.30
C MET A 100 -19.61 -0.33 0.94
N ASP A 101 -19.58 -1.41 0.15
CA ASP A 101 -19.30 -2.75 0.67
C ASP A 101 -17.84 -2.91 1.10
N MET A 102 -16.91 -2.28 0.36
CA MET A 102 -15.50 -2.18 0.77
C MET A 102 -15.36 -1.46 2.12
N LEU A 103 -16.04 -0.32 2.29
CA LEU A 103 -16.05 0.42 3.56
C LEU A 103 -16.62 -0.42 4.70
N ARG A 104 -17.76 -1.09 4.47
CA ARG A 104 -18.37 -1.98 5.46
C ARG A 104 -17.38 -3.06 5.89
N ARG A 105 -16.68 -3.66 4.92
CA ARG A 105 -15.69 -4.69 5.20
C ARG A 105 -14.52 -4.17 6.04
N MET A 106 -14.01 -2.97 5.76
CA MET A 106 -12.97 -2.34 6.59
C MET A 106 -13.43 -2.19 8.05
N MET A 107 -14.67 -1.73 8.25
CA MET A 107 -15.25 -1.57 9.59
C MET A 107 -15.43 -2.91 10.33
N GLU A 108 -15.85 -3.96 9.64
CA GLU A 108 -15.99 -5.31 10.22
C GLU A 108 -14.64 -5.92 10.62
N VAL A 109 -13.58 -5.66 9.84
CA VAL A 109 -12.24 -6.19 10.08
C VAL A 109 -11.50 -5.40 11.17
N GLY A 110 -11.88 -4.15 11.43
CA GLY A 110 -11.11 -3.26 12.30
C GLY A 110 -9.84 -2.75 11.62
N ALA A 111 -9.95 -2.43 10.33
CA ALA A 111 -8.92 -1.80 9.51
C ALA A 111 -9.06 -0.26 9.49
#